data_AF-A0A496C1Q5-F1
#
_entry.id   AF-A0A496C1Q5-F1
#
_cell.length_a   1.000
_cell.length_b   1.000
_cell.length_c   1.000
_cell.angle_alpha   90.00
_cell.angle_beta   90.00
_cell.angle_gamma   90.00
#
_symmetry.space_group_name_H-M   'P 1'
#
loop_
_entity.id
_entity.type
_entity.pdbx_description
1 polymer ?
#
loop_
_entity_poly.entity_id
_entity_poly.type
_entity_poly.pdbx_seq_one_letter_code
_entity_poly.pdbx_strand_id
1 'polypeptide(L)'
;MKFSEFFNPKTGEYFQAFESGDFEYEKPIEHYKNDFIVYKMIDGGIPIDELSGEKEPSIKGLETFKQALIAWDNLYKAMTSNPISASWVILLTKPDLKKKDQINLLKEEMLSPESLLSLYAEAEKEGYTLSQYTSELLPNGTDEYSLPIAIHKKDDGGIEIIGKSGLTDGQLKEIVENRKCLIANFLDKGEKWHCLITTYDSLKGKEKWNNNQPHFHYISSNFGISREEVVSQIKSGKYKLNNLPHIQLEGYGKQPK
;
A
#
# COMPACT_ATOMS: atom_id res chain seq x y z
N MET A 1 -7.67 1.46 9.48
CA MET A 1 -7.71 0.05 9.05
C MET A 1 -9.11 -0.54 9.20
N LYS A 2 -9.62 -1.26 8.19
CA LYS A 2 -10.85 -2.04 8.22
C LYS A 2 -10.48 -3.52 8.38
N PHE A 3 -11.12 -4.21 9.30
CA PHE A 3 -10.96 -5.65 9.53
C PHE A 3 -12.20 -6.39 9.04
N SER A 4 -12.00 -7.56 8.46
CA SER A 4 -13.09 -8.47 8.08
C SER A 4 -12.66 -9.90 8.33
N GLU A 5 -13.54 -10.69 8.93
CA GLU A 5 -13.34 -12.11 9.18
C GLU A 5 -14.43 -12.92 8.47
N PHE A 6 -14.04 -14.04 7.86
CA PHE A 6 -14.95 -14.87 7.11
C PHE A 6 -14.62 -16.35 7.27
N PHE A 7 -15.67 -17.16 7.49
CA PHE A 7 -15.59 -18.59 7.64
C PHE A 7 -15.87 -19.31 6.32
N ASN A 8 -14.98 -20.21 5.90
CA ASN A 8 -15.20 -21.09 4.77
C ASN A 8 -15.79 -22.43 5.24
N PRO A 9 -17.09 -22.69 5.02
CA PRO A 9 -17.71 -23.93 5.49
C PRO A 9 -17.23 -25.18 4.75
N LYS A 10 -16.56 -25.04 3.59
CA LYS A 10 -16.04 -26.18 2.82
C LYS A 10 -14.71 -26.69 3.39
N THR A 11 -13.84 -25.78 3.83
CA THR A 11 -12.52 -26.13 4.37
C THR A 11 -12.49 -26.12 5.90
N GLY A 12 -13.46 -25.45 6.54
CA GLY A 12 -13.47 -25.22 7.99
C GLY A 12 -12.53 -24.11 8.44
N GLU A 13 -11.96 -23.34 7.52
CA GLU A 13 -10.97 -22.30 7.80
C GLU A 13 -11.61 -20.93 8.05
N TYR A 14 -10.95 -20.12 8.87
CA TYR A 14 -11.22 -18.69 9.01
C TYR A 14 -10.18 -17.90 8.23
N PHE A 15 -10.65 -16.91 7.50
CA PHE A 15 -9.82 -15.94 6.80
C PHE A 15 -10.02 -14.58 7.42
N GLN A 16 -8.93 -13.85 7.54
CA GLN A 16 -8.89 -12.50 8.09
C GLN A 16 -8.32 -11.57 7.02
N ALA A 17 -9.03 -10.49 6.72
CA ALA A 17 -8.59 -9.44 5.81
C ALA A 17 -8.44 -8.13 6.56
N PHE A 18 -7.34 -7.44 6.27
CA PHE A 18 -7.03 -6.11 6.74
C PHE A 18 -6.91 -5.20 5.52
N GLU A 19 -7.77 -4.19 5.45
CA GLU A 19 -7.78 -3.20 4.38
C GLU A 19 -7.39 -1.85 4.98
N SER A 20 -6.27 -1.27 4.53
CA SER A 20 -5.98 0.13 4.80
C SER A 20 -6.65 0.97 3.71
N GLY A 21 -7.63 1.77 4.11
CA GLY A 21 -8.41 2.61 3.19
C GLY A 21 -7.65 3.89 2.81
N ASP A 22 -8.40 4.83 2.24
CA ASP A 22 -7.91 6.18 2.01
C ASP A 22 -7.77 6.92 3.36
N PHE A 23 -6.69 7.67 3.51
CA PHE A 23 -6.43 8.54 4.66
C PHE A 23 -5.60 9.75 4.22
N GLU A 24 -5.62 10.83 5.02
CA GLU A 24 -4.94 12.08 4.66
C GLU A 24 -4.16 12.67 5.84
N TYR A 25 -2.96 13.16 5.52
CA TYR A 25 -2.12 14.00 6.40
C TYR A 25 -1.77 13.38 7.76
N GLU A 26 -1.62 12.06 7.83
CA GLU A 26 -1.19 11.38 9.05
C GLU A 26 0.34 11.43 9.20
N LYS A 27 0.86 11.26 10.42
CA LYS A 27 2.30 11.08 10.59
C LYS A 27 2.69 9.67 10.08
N PRO A 28 3.64 9.54 9.14
CA PRO A 28 3.93 8.25 8.51
C PRO A 28 4.22 7.11 9.51
N ILE A 29 5.12 7.33 10.47
CA ILE A 29 5.54 6.30 11.43
C ILE A 29 4.46 6.02 12.47
N GLU A 30 3.72 7.05 12.89
CA GLU A 30 2.57 6.87 13.79
C GLU A 30 1.46 6.05 13.14
N HIS A 31 1.16 6.31 11.87
CA HIS A 31 0.19 5.55 11.09
C HIS A 31 0.55 4.06 11.04
N TYR A 32 1.75 3.72 10.56
CA TYR A 32 2.17 2.31 10.46
C TYR A 32 2.31 1.63 11.83
N LYS A 33 2.69 2.38 12.87
CA LYS A 33 2.70 1.88 14.25
C LYS A 33 1.30 1.48 14.70
N ASN A 34 0.32 2.34 14.49
CA ASN A 34 -1.06 2.10 14.91
C ASN A 34 -1.64 0.89 14.16
N ASP A 35 -1.44 0.83 12.85
CA ASP A 35 -1.86 -0.30 12.01
C ASP A 35 -1.21 -1.62 12.46
N PHE A 36 0.09 -1.61 12.77
CA PHE A 36 0.80 -2.79 13.30
C PHE A 36 0.24 -3.23 14.66
N ILE A 37 -0.04 -2.29 15.57
CA ILE A 37 -0.58 -2.61 16.89
C ILE A 37 -1.98 -3.21 16.77
N VAL A 38 -2.86 -2.62 15.95
CA VAL A 38 -4.22 -3.14 15.70
C VAL A 38 -4.14 -4.56 15.17
N TYR A 39 -3.27 -4.81 14.17
CA TYR A 39 -3.03 -6.16 13.66
C TYR A 39 -2.62 -7.13 14.76
N LYS A 40 -1.63 -6.77 15.60
CA LYS A 40 -1.15 -7.63 16.69
C LYS A 40 -2.19 -7.90 17.76
N MET A 41 -3.05 -6.92 18.04
CA MET A 41 -4.15 -7.09 18.97
C MET A 41 -5.19 -8.08 18.43
N ILE A 42 -5.55 -7.98 17.16
CA ILE A 42 -6.50 -8.89 16.51
C ILE A 42 -5.91 -10.31 16.43
N ASP A 43 -4.65 -10.44 16.01
CA ASP A 43 -3.90 -11.71 15.98
C ASP A 43 -3.78 -12.35 17.38
N GLY A 44 -3.67 -11.51 18.43
CA GLY A 44 -3.74 -11.93 19.84
C GLY A 44 -5.13 -12.39 20.29
N GLY A 45 -6.15 -12.32 19.43
CA GLY A 45 -7.54 -12.65 19.72
C GLY A 45 -8.19 -11.65 20.67
N ILE A 46 -7.84 -10.36 20.54
CA ILE A 46 -8.52 -9.29 21.26
C ILE A 46 -9.80 -8.91 20.51
N PRO A 47 -10.96 -8.92 21.17
CA PRO A 47 -12.24 -8.54 20.58
C PRO A 47 -12.23 -7.11 20.02
N ILE A 48 -12.95 -6.88 18.92
CA ILE A 48 -12.97 -5.59 18.22
C ILE A 48 -13.62 -4.46 19.04
N ASP A 49 -14.53 -4.79 19.96
CA ASP A 49 -15.19 -3.84 20.87
C ASP A 49 -14.22 -3.28 21.93
N GLU A 50 -13.17 -4.03 22.30
CA GLU A 50 -12.05 -3.51 23.11
C GLU A 50 -11.14 -2.57 22.29
N LEU A 51 -11.05 -2.79 20.97
CA LEU A 51 -10.22 -1.96 20.07
C LEU A 51 -10.92 -0.67 19.67
N SER A 52 -12.25 -0.69 19.53
CA SER A 52 -13.07 0.48 19.21
C SER A 52 -13.33 1.39 20.41
N GLY A 53 -13.00 0.92 21.63
CA GLY A 53 -13.27 1.64 22.88
C GLY A 53 -14.72 1.51 23.36
N GLU A 54 -15.54 0.66 22.73
CA GLU A 54 -16.89 0.33 23.22
C GLU A 54 -16.85 -0.44 24.54
N LYS A 55 -15.76 -1.17 24.77
CA LYS A 55 -15.51 -1.95 25.97
C LYS A 55 -14.17 -1.59 26.60
N GLU A 56 -14.14 -1.53 27.92
CA GLU A 56 -12.90 -1.35 28.67
C GLU A 56 -11.88 -2.46 28.37
N PRO A 57 -10.59 -2.12 28.18
CA PRO A 57 -9.56 -3.11 27.88
C PRO A 57 -9.46 -4.20 28.96
N SER A 58 -9.47 -5.46 28.53
CA SER A 58 -9.20 -6.59 29.41
C SER A 58 -7.71 -6.61 29.85
N ILE A 59 -7.40 -7.36 30.91
CA ILE A 59 -5.98 -7.60 31.32
C ILE A 59 -5.18 -8.18 30.14
N LYS A 60 -5.78 -9.12 29.39
CA LYS A 60 -5.19 -9.70 28.19
C LYS A 60 -4.98 -8.64 27.11
N GLY A 61 -5.97 -7.78 26.87
CA GLY A 61 -5.87 -6.67 25.91
C GLY A 61 -4.71 -5.72 26.25
N LEU A 62 -4.62 -5.30 27.52
CA LEU A 62 -3.53 -4.42 27.99
C LEU A 62 -2.15 -5.07 27.84
N GLU A 63 -2.01 -6.35 28.14
CA GLU A 63 -0.75 -7.08 28.00
C GLU A 63 -0.36 -7.25 26.52
N THR A 64 -1.33 -7.60 25.67
CA THR A 64 -1.14 -7.74 24.22
C THR A 64 -0.72 -6.40 23.60
N PHE A 65 -1.33 -5.29 24.03
CA PHE A 65 -0.98 -3.95 23.57
C PHE A 65 0.46 -3.58 23.93
N LYS A 66 0.90 -3.87 25.17
CA LYS A 66 2.29 -3.65 25.60
C LYS A 66 3.28 -4.47 24.78
N GLN A 67 2.97 -5.72 24.51
CA GLN A 67 3.81 -6.59 23.70
C GLN A 67 3.88 -6.11 22.24
N ALA A 68 2.76 -5.65 21.69
CA ALA A 68 2.71 -5.05 20.35
C ALA A 68 3.57 -3.78 20.25
N LEU A 69 3.57 -2.92 21.28
CA LEU A 69 4.45 -1.75 21.34
C LEU A 69 5.93 -2.14 21.32
N ILE A 70 6.33 -3.11 22.14
CA ILE A 70 7.72 -3.61 22.18
C ILE A 70 8.11 -4.22 20.82
N ALA A 71 7.22 -5.01 20.23
CA ALA A 71 7.44 -5.62 18.92
C ALA A 71 7.58 -4.58 17.81
N TRP A 72 6.75 -3.53 17.82
CA TRP A 72 6.87 -2.40 16.91
C TRP A 72 8.23 -1.71 17.07
N ASP A 73 8.63 -1.36 18.29
CA ASP A 73 9.90 -0.66 18.51
C ASP A 73 11.10 -1.47 18.01
N ASN A 74 11.05 -2.80 18.17
CA ASN A 74 12.08 -3.70 17.64
C ASN A 74 12.06 -3.77 16.11
N LEU A 75 10.86 -3.90 15.51
CA LEU A 75 10.70 -3.91 14.06
C LEU A 75 11.18 -2.60 13.44
N TYR A 76 10.69 -1.47 13.96
CA TYR A 76 11.06 -0.14 13.49
C TYR A 76 12.59 0.05 13.53
N LYS A 77 13.23 -0.24 14.67
CA LYS A 77 14.70 -0.17 14.78
C LYS A 77 15.42 -1.07 13.78
N ALA A 78 14.93 -2.28 13.54
CA ALA A 78 15.54 -3.20 12.60
C ALA A 78 15.41 -2.68 11.15
N MET A 79 14.22 -2.27 10.75
CA MET A 79 13.92 -1.80 9.39
C MET A 79 14.61 -0.47 9.09
N THR A 80 14.72 0.44 10.07
CA THR A 80 15.38 1.75 9.91
C THR A 80 16.84 1.74 10.36
N SER A 81 17.44 0.57 10.59
CA SER A 81 18.86 0.46 10.96
C SER A 81 19.78 0.91 9.84
N ASN A 82 19.35 0.72 8.59
CA ASN A 82 20.03 1.23 7.42
C ASN A 82 19.40 2.55 6.99
N PRO A 83 20.20 3.63 6.84
CA PRO A 83 19.68 4.89 6.35
C PRO A 83 19.21 4.74 4.90
N ILE A 84 18.21 5.52 4.53
CA ILE A 84 17.82 5.64 3.12
C ILE A 84 18.95 6.30 2.31
N SER A 85 18.97 6.07 1.00
CA SER A 85 19.96 6.66 0.11
C SER A 85 19.99 8.19 0.19
N ALA A 86 21.17 8.77 -0.07
CA ALA A 86 21.36 10.21 -0.08
C ALA A 86 20.45 10.92 -1.09
N SER A 87 20.08 10.25 -2.19
CA SER A 87 19.19 10.80 -3.21
C SER A 87 17.81 11.14 -2.64
N TRP A 88 17.24 10.25 -1.82
CA TRP A 88 15.97 10.48 -1.14
C TRP A 88 16.07 11.56 -0.07
N VAL A 89 17.15 11.58 0.72
CA VAL A 89 17.40 12.66 1.70
C VAL A 89 17.47 14.02 0.99
N ILE A 90 18.20 14.11 -0.12
CA ILE A 90 18.29 15.32 -0.94
C ILE A 90 16.91 15.71 -1.48
N LEU A 91 16.12 14.74 -1.94
CA LEU A 91 14.78 14.97 -2.47
C LEU A 91 13.86 15.61 -1.42
N LEU A 92 13.89 15.12 -0.19
CA LEU A 92 13.04 15.59 0.91
C LEU A 92 13.48 16.95 1.47
N THR A 93 14.79 17.21 1.50
CA THR A 93 15.38 18.40 2.16
C THR A 93 15.59 19.58 1.22
N LYS A 94 15.61 19.37 -0.11
CA LYS A 94 15.79 20.44 -1.11
C LYS A 94 14.51 20.72 -1.90
N PRO A 95 13.62 21.60 -1.41
CA PRO A 95 12.29 21.83 -1.98
C PRO A 95 12.27 22.47 -3.37
N ASP A 96 13.41 23.03 -3.82
CA ASP A 96 13.53 23.77 -5.09
C ASP A 96 14.19 22.96 -6.22
N LEU A 97 14.36 21.65 -6.03
CA LEU A 97 14.87 20.76 -7.08
C LEU A 97 13.95 20.78 -8.30
N LYS A 98 14.48 21.12 -9.47
CA LYS A 98 13.69 21.08 -10.71
C LYS A 98 13.31 19.65 -11.04
N LYS A 99 12.21 19.47 -11.77
CA LYS A 99 11.75 18.15 -12.27
C LYS A 99 12.90 17.30 -12.82
N LYS A 100 13.73 17.87 -13.71
CA LYS A 100 14.86 17.16 -14.33
C LYS A 100 15.86 16.65 -13.29
N ASP A 101 16.13 17.43 -12.25
CA ASP A 101 17.09 17.08 -11.20
C ASP A 101 16.51 15.97 -10.30
N GLN A 102 15.22 16.04 -9.97
CA GLN A 102 14.52 14.96 -9.26
C GLN A 102 14.57 13.64 -10.05
N ILE A 103 14.31 13.69 -11.36
CA ILE A 103 14.37 12.50 -12.23
C ILE A 103 15.78 11.92 -12.26
N ASN A 104 16.81 12.77 -12.36
CA ASN A 104 18.20 12.32 -12.40
C ASN A 104 18.63 11.69 -11.07
N LEU A 105 18.20 12.27 -9.93
CA LEU A 105 18.48 11.71 -8.60
C LEU A 105 17.88 10.32 -8.42
N LEU A 106 16.70 10.09 -8.99
CA LEU A 106 15.93 8.87 -8.77
C LEU A 106 16.16 7.76 -9.81
N LYS A 107 16.99 8.01 -10.84
CA LYS A 107 17.10 7.16 -12.03
C LYS A 107 17.51 5.70 -11.73
N GLU A 108 18.36 5.50 -10.73
CA GLU A 108 18.93 4.20 -10.36
C GLU A 108 18.56 3.81 -8.91
N GLU A 109 17.60 4.52 -8.33
CA GLU A 109 17.13 4.24 -6.98
C GLU A 109 16.28 2.98 -6.93
N MET A 110 16.43 2.27 -5.82
CA MET A 110 15.65 1.08 -5.50
C MET A 110 15.08 1.23 -4.10
N LEU A 111 13.87 0.72 -3.91
CA LEU A 111 13.21 0.66 -2.62
C LEU A 111 12.91 -0.79 -2.26
N SER A 112 13.41 -1.24 -1.12
CA SER A 112 12.97 -2.43 -0.43
C SER A 112 11.90 -2.04 0.61
N PRO A 113 11.20 -3.00 1.23
CA PRO A 113 10.31 -2.69 2.36
C PRO A 113 11.02 -1.92 3.50
N GLU A 114 12.26 -2.29 3.80
CA GLU A 114 13.10 -1.63 4.81
C GLU A 114 13.38 -0.17 4.40
N SER A 115 13.88 0.06 3.19
CA SER A 115 14.25 1.41 2.76
C SER A 115 13.03 2.29 2.51
N LEU A 116 11.86 1.72 2.17
CA LEU A 116 10.60 2.44 2.12
C LEU A 116 10.15 2.91 3.51
N LEU A 117 10.27 2.08 4.55
CA LEU A 117 9.98 2.54 5.91
C LEU A 117 10.98 3.60 6.38
N SER A 118 12.27 3.45 6.02
CA SER A 118 13.28 4.50 6.24
C SER A 118 12.95 5.80 5.50
N LEU A 119 12.35 5.74 4.30
CA LEU A 119 11.88 6.92 3.56
C LEU A 119 10.83 7.67 4.37
N TYR A 120 9.84 6.93 4.87
CA TYR A 120 8.75 7.48 5.66
C TYR A 120 9.23 8.06 7.00
N ALA A 121 10.19 7.40 7.65
CA ALA A 121 10.82 7.90 8.86
C ALA A 121 11.55 9.22 8.61
N GLU A 122 12.31 9.30 7.53
CA GLU A 122 13.04 10.53 7.17
C GLU A 122 12.09 11.65 6.75
N ALA A 123 11.04 11.32 5.99
CA ALA A 123 10.01 12.28 5.60
C ALA A 123 9.31 12.87 6.82
N GLU A 124 8.96 12.04 7.81
CA GLU A 124 8.35 12.52 9.07
C GLU A 124 9.28 13.47 9.83
N LYS A 125 10.57 13.15 9.94
CA LYS A 125 11.57 14.05 10.57
C LYS A 125 11.65 15.40 9.86
N GLU A 126 11.55 15.38 8.54
CA GLU A 126 11.51 16.58 7.70
C GLU A 126 10.13 17.27 7.74
N GLY A 127 9.16 16.78 8.51
CA GLY A 127 7.85 17.40 8.70
C GLY A 127 6.87 17.13 7.56
N TYR A 128 7.08 16.08 6.76
CA TYR A 128 6.08 15.57 5.84
C TYR A 128 5.04 14.74 6.59
N THR A 129 3.82 14.77 6.07
CA THR A 129 2.71 13.89 6.44
C THR A 129 2.44 12.89 5.32
N LEU A 130 1.77 11.78 5.61
CA LEU A 130 1.41 10.72 4.68
C LEU A 130 -0.08 10.78 4.37
N SER A 131 -0.42 10.70 3.10
CA SER A 131 -1.79 10.45 2.63
C SER A 131 -1.78 9.24 1.69
N GLN A 132 -2.81 8.41 1.75
CA GLN A 132 -3.00 7.30 0.82
C GLN A 132 -4.33 7.43 0.07
N TYR A 133 -4.28 7.16 -1.23
CA TYR A 133 -5.47 7.04 -2.06
C TYR A 133 -5.45 5.75 -2.85
N THR A 134 -6.59 5.09 -2.92
CA THR A 134 -6.78 3.83 -3.62
C THR A 134 -7.83 3.98 -4.71
N SER A 135 -7.72 3.17 -5.75
CA SER A 135 -8.78 3.00 -6.73
C SER A 135 -8.79 1.57 -7.25
N GLU A 136 -9.99 1.06 -7.49
CA GLU A 136 -10.22 -0.22 -8.15
C GLU A 136 -11.24 -0.01 -9.27
N LEU A 137 -10.89 -0.46 -10.48
CA LEU A 137 -11.81 -0.56 -11.61
C LEU A 137 -11.90 -2.01 -12.05
N LEU A 138 -13.11 -2.54 -12.00
CA LEU A 138 -13.42 -3.87 -12.48
C LEU A 138 -13.62 -3.86 -14.01
N PRO A 139 -13.53 -5.03 -14.68
CA PRO A 139 -13.89 -5.16 -16.08
C PRO A 139 -15.33 -4.67 -16.35
N ASN A 140 -15.54 -4.07 -17.53
CA ASN A 140 -16.85 -3.52 -17.92
C ASN A 140 -17.93 -4.61 -17.86
N GLY A 141 -19.09 -4.25 -17.29
CA GLY A 141 -20.23 -5.18 -17.17
C GLY A 141 -20.12 -6.17 -16.01
N THR A 142 -19.10 -6.03 -15.14
CA THR A 142 -19.05 -6.77 -13.87
C THR A 142 -20.21 -6.33 -12.98
N ASP A 143 -21.00 -7.29 -12.51
CA ASP A 143 -21.98 -7.06 -11.45
C ASP A 143 -21.28 -7.14 -10.08
N GLU A 144 -21.01 -5.98 -9.51
CA GLU A 144 -20.33 -5.84 -8.22
C GLU A 144 -21.08 -6.52 -7.07
N TYR A 145 -22.41 -6.58 -7.12
CA TYR A 145 -23.22 -7.24 -6.09
C TYR A 145 -23.13 -8.76 -6.14
N SER A 146 -22.64 -9.30 -7.26
CA SER A 146 -22.43 -10.75 -7.45
C SER A 146 -21.00 -11.19 -7.12
N LEU A 147 -20.12 -10.28 -6.68
CA LEU A 147 -18.76 -10.62 -6.28
C LEU A 147 -18.75 -11.51 -5.03
N PRO A 148 -17.90 -12.54 -4.99
CA PRO A 148 -17.63 -13.28 -3.76
C PRO A 148 -16.84 -12.41 -2.77
N ILE A 149 -16.71 -12.91 -1.55
CA ILE A 149 -15.90 -12.28 -0.51
C ILE A 149 -14.43 -12.22 -0.95
N ALA A 150 -13.91 -13.32 -1.50
CA ALA A 150 -12.58 -13.35 -2.07
C ALA A 150 -12.46 -14.35 -3.23
N ILE A 151 -11.51 -14.06 -4.13
CA ILE A 151 -11.13 -14.91 -5.26
C ILE A 151 -9.64 -15.20 -5.14
N HIS A 152 -9.29 -16.48 -5.01
CA HIS A 152 -7.90 -16.92 -5.01
C HIS A 152 -7.60 -17.61 -6.36
N LYS A 153 -6.65 -17.06 -7.11
CA LYS A 153 -6.15 -17.71 -8.32
C LYS A 153 -5.02 -18.66 -7.95
N LYS A 154 -5.23 -19.95 -8.20
CA LYS A 154 -4.25 -21.01 -7.93
C LYS A 154 -3.14 -21.00 -8.98
N ASP A 155 -2.03 -21.66 -8.65
CA ASP A 155 -0.87 -21.78 -9.53
C ASP A 155 -1.18 -22.54 -10.84
N ASP A 156 -2.14 -23.47 -10.81
CA ASP A 156 -2.62 -24.22 -11.99
C ASP A 156 -3.54 -23.38 -12.91
N GLY A 157 -3.82 -22.13 -12.53
CA GLY A 157 -4.70 -21.22 -13.27
C GLY A 157 -6.19 -21.44 -13.00
N GLY A 158 -6.55 -22.35 -12.11
CA GLY A 158 -7.88 -22.48 -11.53
C GLY A 158 -8.17 -21.34 -10.54
N ILE A 159 -9.45 -21.20 -10.19
CA ILE A 159 -9.88 -20.25 -9.16
C ILE A 159 -10.49 -20.97 -7.97
N GLU A 160 -10.32 -20.39 -6.81
CA GLU A 160 -11.00 -20.74 -5.57
C GLU A 160 -11.84 -19.57 -5.12
N ILE A 161 -13.10 -19.85 -4.83
CA ILE A 161 -14.11 -18.86 -4.49
C ILE A 161 -14.42 -18.99 -3.00
N ILE A 162 -14.25 -17.89 -2.27
CA ILE A 162 -14.59 -17.80 -0.85
C ILE A 162 -15.86 -16.95 -0.75
N GLY A 163 -16.93 -17.56 -0.21
CA GLY A 163 -18.26 -16.95 -0.15
C GLY A 163 -19.17 -17.34 -1.32
N LYS A 164 -20.30 -16.65 -1.44
CA LYS A 164 -21.27 -16.85 -2.54
C LYS A 164 -20.95 -15.89 -3.68
N SER A 165 -21.12 -16.35 -4.92
CA SER A 165 -21.03 -15.49 -6.11
C SER A 165 -22.11 -15.87 -7.12
N GLY A 166 -22.64 -14.86 -7.81
CA GLY A 166 -23.50 -15.05 -8.99
C GLY A 166 -22.73 -15.12 -10.31
N LEU A 167 -21.39 -14.97 -10.26
CA LEU A 167 -20.53 -14.91 -11.43
C LEU A 167 -19.99 -16.30 -11.78
N THR A 168 -19.73 -16.52 -13.07
CA THR A 168 -19.08 -17.74 -13.55
C THR A 168 -17.57 -17.73 -13.27
N ASP A 169 -16.94 -18.90 -13.23
CA ASP A 169 -15.48 -18.99 -13.04
C ASP A 169 -14.69 -18.20 -14.08
N GLY A 170 -15.19 -18.15 -15.32
CA GLY A 170 -14.59 -17.34 -16.39
C GLY A 170 -14.61 -15.84 -16.07
N GLN A 171 -15.74 -15.32 -15.58
CA GLN A 171 -15.87 -13.90 -15.20
C GLN A 171 -14.99 -13.56 -13.99
N LEU A 172 -14.94 -14.44 -12.98
CA LEU A 172 -14.09 -14.25 -11.81
C LEU A 172 -12.60 -14.26 -12.16
N LYS A 173 -12.19 -15.14 -13.09
CA LYS A 173 -10.83 -15.15 -13.63
C LYS A 173 -10.51 -13.86 -14.38
N GLU A 174 -11.44 -13.38 -15.21
CA GLU A 174 -11.29 -12.11 -15.92
C GLU A 174 -11.12 -10.93 -14.96
N ILE A 175 -11.89 -10.90 -13.87
CA ILE A 175 -11.76 -9.89 -12.80
C ILE A 175 -10.36 -9.92 -12.18
N VAL A 176 -9.89 -11.08 -11.71
CA VAL A 176 -8.56 -11.20 -11.07
C VAL A 176 -7.43 -10.80 -12.00
N GLU A 177 -7.56 -11.09 -13.30
CA GLU A 177 -6.53 -10.84 -14.29
C GLU A 177 -6.51 -9.40 -14.82
N ASN A 178 -7.68 -8.77 -14.96
CA ASN A 178 -7.84 -7.52 -15.70
C ASN A 178 -8.40 -6.35 -14.88
N ARG A 179 -8.74 -6.56 -13.59
CA ARG A 179 -9.02 -5.43 -12.69
C ARG A 179 -7.82 -4.50 -12.61
N LYS A 180 -8.10 -3.20 -12.57
CA LYS A 180 -7.08 -2.17 -12.38
C LYS A 180 -7.15 -1.70 -10.95
N CYS A 181 -6.09 -1.97 -10.20
CA CYS A 181 -5.94 -1.47 -8.83
C CYS A 181 -4.74 -0.56 -8.79
N LEU A 182 -4.90 0.59 -8.13
CA LEU A 182 -3.86 1.59 -7.94
C LEU A 182 -3.85 2.07 -6.50
N ILE A 183 -2.66 2.18 -5.92
CA ILE A 183 -2.41 2.75 -4.59
C ILE A 183 -1.40 3.89 -4.75
N ALA A 184 -1.73 5.07 -4.24
CA ALA A 184 -0.90 6.25 -4.30
C ALA A 184 -0.61 6.76 -2.88
N ASN A 185 0.67 6.85 -2.55
CA ASN A 185 1.15 7.33 -1.26
C ASN A 185 1.81 8.69 -1.43
N PHE A 186 1.20 9.73 -0.87
CA PHE A 186 1.68 11.10 -0.89
C PHE A 186 2.45 11.42 0.39
N LEU A 187 3.64 12.01 0.25
CA LEU A 187 4.36 12.71 1.30
C LEU A 187 4.09 14.20 1.12
N ASP A 188 3.29 14.79 2.02
CA ASP A 188 2.76 16.15 1.94
C ASP A 188 3.46 17.08 2.94
N LYS A 189 3.96 18.24 2.47
CA LYS A 189 4.54 19.32 3.28
C LYS A 189 4.14 20.68 2.70
N GLY A 190 2.92 21.11 3.03
CA GLY A 190 2.32 22.32 2.45
C GLY A 190 2.09 22.16 0.95
N GLU A 191 2.56 23.11 0.14
CA GLU A 191 2.45 23.04 -1.33
C GLU A 191 3.42 22.02 -1.96
N LYS A 192 4.41 21.54 -1.19
CA LYS A 192 5.38 20.57 -1.65
C LYS A 192 4.88 19.18 -1.34
N TRP A 193 4.94 18.31 -2.33
CA TRP A 193 4.56 16.92 -2.14
C TRP A 193 5.32 15.99 -3.08
N HIS A 194 5.48 14.75 -2.64
CA HIS A 194 6.01 13.63 -3.41
C HIS A 194 4.98 12.50 -3.40
N CYS A 195 4.91 11.72 -4.46
CA CYS A 195 3.94 10.63 -4.56
C CYS A 195 4.61 9.40 -5.17
N LEU A 196 4.48 8.26 -4.48
CA LEU A 196 4.79 6.93 -5.00
C LEU A 196 3.49 6.22 -5.35
N ILE A 197 3.39 5.78 -6.59
CA ILE A 197 2.18 5.17 -7.14
C ILE A 197 2.51 3.74 -7.54
N THR A 198 1.63 2.82 -7.16
CA THR A 198 1.75 1.40 -7.43
C THR A 198 0.51 0.95 -8.18
N THR A 199 0.68 0.18 -9.26
CA THR A 199 -0.43 -0.50 -9.92
C THR A 199 -0.25 -2.01 -9.78
N TYR A 200 -1.33 -2.77 -9.85
CA TYR A 200 -1.18 -4.23 -9.89
C TYR A 200 -0.40 -4.70 -11.12
N ASP A 201 -0.46 -3.96 -12.23
CA ASP A 201 0.31 -4.29 -13.43
C ASP A 201 1.81 -4.03 -13.25
N SER A 202 2.19 -2.94 -12.55
CA SER A 202 3.58 -2.65 -12.20
C SER A 202 4.13 -3.72 -11.27
N LEU A 203 3.37 -4.12 -10.23
CA LEU A 203 3.78 -5.17 -9.29
C LEU A 203 3.88 -6.57 -9.91
N LYS A 204 3.02 -6.89 -10.88
CA LYS A 204 3.00 -8.19 -11.57
C LYS A 204 4.02 -8.27 -12.71
N GLY A 205 4.78 -7.21 -13.00
CA GLY A 205 5.70 -7.17 -14.14
C GLY A 205 4.99 -7.22 -15.49
N LYS A 206 3.77 -6.68 -15.57
CA LYS A 206 3.04 -6.57 -16.86
C LYS A 206 3.41 -5.31 -17.63
N GLU A 207 3.99 -4.32 -16.94
CA GLU A 207 4.47 -3.09 -17.54
C GLU A 207 5.89 -3.29 -18.12
N LYS A 208 6.09 -2.85 -19.37
CA LYS A 208 7.37 -3.01 -20.09
C LYS A 208 8.40 -2.00 -19.58
N TRP A 209 9.01 -2.29 -18.45
CA TRP A 209 10.10 -1.51 -17.87
C TRP A 209 11.14 -2.44 -17.22
N ASN A 210 12.43 -2.15 -17.44
CA ASN A 210 13.58 -2.89 -16.91
C ASN A 210 13.38 -4.42 -16.85
N ASN A 211 13.14 -5.09 -17.98
CA ASN A 211 12.84 -6.53 -18.05
C ASN A 211 11.64 -6.96 -17.19
N ASN A 212 10.56 -6.16 -17.20
CA ASN A 212 9.32 -6.43 -16.47
C ASN A 212 9.50 -6.48 -14.95
N GLN A 213 10.47 -5.73 -14.42
CA GLN A 213 10.71 -5.67 -12.98
C GLN A 213 9.58 -4.91 -12.26
N PRO A 214 9.14 -5.38 -11.07
CA PRO A 214 8.25 -4.62 -10.21
C PRO A 214 8.82 -3.25 -9.84
N HIS A 215 7.95 -2.24 -9.81
CA HIS A 215 8.36 -0.86 -9.56
C HIS A 215 7.22 0.04 -9.09
N PHE A 216 7.61 1.18 -8.53
CA PHE A 216 6.76 2.34 -8.30
C PHE A 216 6.86 3.32 -9.46
N HIS A 217 5.79 4.08 -9.68
CA HIS A 217 5.79 5.33 -10.44
C HIS A 217 5.98 6.50 -9.48
N TYR A 218 6.79 7.48 -9.85
CA TYR A 218 7.06 8.67 -9.02
C TYR A 218 6.52 9.95 -9.64
N ILE A 219 5.93 10.83 -8.83
CA ILE A 219 5.54 12.19 -9.22
C ILE A 219 5.66 13.15 -8.05
N SER A 220 5.79 14.46 -8.31
CA SER A 220 5.87 15.49 -7.27
C SER A 220 5.18 16.79 -7.67
N SER A 221 5.07 17.73 -6.72
CA SER A 221 4.63 19.11 -6.94
C SER A 221 5.39 19.83 -8.07
N ASN A 222 6.59 19.37 -8.40
CA ASN A 222 7.45 20.04 -9.39
C ASN A 222 7.19 19.55 -10.82
N PHE A 223 6.17 18.69 -11.02
CA PHE A 223 5.81 18.13 -12.32
C PHE A 223 4.80 19.00 -13.10
N GLY A 224 4.39 20.14 -12.53
CA GLY A 224 3.46 21.09 -13.18
C GLY A 224 2.00 20.65 -13.14
N ILE A 225 1.65 19.80 -12.18
CA ILE A 225 0.29 19.32 -11.89
C ILE A 225 -0.01 19.55 -10.41
N SER A 226 -1.25 19.90 -10.06
CA SER A 226 -1.64 20.10 -8.67
C SER A 226 -1.86 18.77 -7.96
N ARG A 227 -1.74 18.77 -6.62
CA ARG A 227 -2.01 17.58 -5.80
C ARG A 227 -3.44 17.09 -6.02
N GLU A 228 -4.41 18.00 -6.03
CA GLU A 228 -5.84 17.74 -6.17
C GLU A 228 -6.15 17.11 -7.53
N GLU A 229 -5.47 17.57 -8.59
CA GLU A 229 -5.61 16.99 -9.92
C GLU A 229 -5.09 15.55 -9.95
N VAL A 230 -3.93 15.27 -9.33
CA VAL A 230 -3.41 13.89 -9.22
C VAL A 230 -4.37 13.00 -8.44
N VAL A 231 -4.86 13.46 -7.28
CA VAL A 231 -5.83 12.71 -6.46
C VAL A 231 -7.12 12.44 -7.23
N SER A 232 -7.65 13.44 -7.94
CA SER A 232 -8.85 13.29 -8.78
C SER A 232 -8.63 12.22 -9.88
N GLN A 233 -7.47 12.23 -10.53
CA GLN A 233 -7.14 11.21 -11.54
C GLN A 233 -7.03 9.82 -10.93
N ILE A 234 -6.40 9.68 -9.76
CA ILE A 234 -6.30 8.40 -9.03
C ILE A 234 -7.69 7.88 -8.70
N LYS A 235 -8.52 8.67 -8.01
CA LYS A 235 -9.88 8.26 -7.58
C LYS A 235 -10.79 7.91 -8.75
N SER A 236 -10.55 8.47 -9.94
CA SER A 236 -11.31 8.11 -11.15
C SER A 236 -10.95 6.74 -11.73
N GLY A 237 -9.82 6.16 -11.31
CA GLY A 237 -9.19 4.97 -11.91
C GLY A 237 -8.70 5.17 -13.35
N LYS A 238 -8.90 6.36 -13.94
CA LYS A 238 -8.49 6.74 -15.30
C LYS A 238 -7.28 7.66 -15.23
N TYR A 239 -6.20 7.13 -14.65
CA TYR A 239 -4.93 7.81 -14.50
C TYR A 239 -4.27 8.10 -15.85
N LYS A 240 -3.88 9.36 -16.11
CA LYS A 240 -3.30 9.81 -17.40
C LYS A 240 -1.87 10.32 -17.30
N LEU A 241 -1.13 10.00 -16.23
CA LEU A 241 0.24 10.50 -16.07
C LEU A 241 1.21 9.62 -16.87
N ASN A 242 1.46 10.03 -18.11
CA ASN A 242 2.40 9.36 -18.99
C ASN A 242 3.85 9.75 -18.63
N ASN A 243 4.78 8.81 -18.81
CA ASN A 243 6.24 9.00 -18.67
C ASN A 243 6.69 9.46 -17.27
N LEU A 244 6.20 8.79 -16.23
CA LEU A 244 6.74 8.99 -14.90
C LEU A 244 8.07 8.26 -14.71
N PRO A 245 8.97 8.78 -13.85
CA PRO A 245 10.10 8.01 -13.36
C PRO A 245 9.62 6.75 -12.66
N HIS A 246 10.37 5.67 -12.84
CA HIS A 246 10.11 4.39 -12.22
C HIS A 246 11.17 4.14 -11.16
N ILE A 247 10.77 3.65 -10.00
CA ILE A 247 11.66 3.27 -8.89
C ILE A 247 11.57 1.77 -8.72
N GLN A 248 12.69 1.07 -8.84
CA GLN A 248 12.68 -0.39 -8.74
C GLN A 248 12.26 -0.83 -7.34
N LEU A 249 11.45 -1.87 -7.26
CA LEU A 249 11.17 -2.58 -6.02
C LEU A 249 12.20 -3.70 -5.84
N GLU A 250 12.95 -3.70 -4.75
CA GLU A 250 13.90 -4.77 -4.42
C GLU A 250 13.24 -5.82 -3.51
N GLY A 251 13.53 -7.10 -3.75
CA GLY A 251 13.06 -8.21 -2.91
C GLY A 251 11.55 -8.47 -2.99
N TYR A 252 10.85 -7.88 -3.95
CA TYR A 252 9.40 -8.05 -4.15
C TYR A 252 9.07 -9.00 -5.30
N GLY A 253 8.24 -10.01 -5.04
CA GLY A 253 7.74 -10.94 -6.05
C GLY A 253 8.81 -11.87 -6.62
N LYS A 254 8.46 -12.59 -7.70
CA LYS A 254 9.42 -13.40 -8.46
C LYS A 254 10.14 -12.49 -9.46
N GLN A 255 11.27 -11.92 -9.05
CA GLN A 255 12.06 -11.03 -9.89
C GLN A 255 12.89 -11.84 -10.91
N PRO A 256 12.94 -11.43 -12.20
CA PRO A 256 13.87 -12.03 -13.15
C PRO A 256 15.31 -11.86 -12.66
N LYS A 257 16.09 -12.95 -12.74
CA LYS A 257 17.52 -12.98 -12.40
C LYS A 257 18.34 -12.19 -13.40
#